data_AF-A0A8T3MT48-F1
#
_entry.id   AF-A0A8T3MT48-F1
#
_cell.length_a   1.000
_cell.length_b   1.000
_cell.length_c   1.000
_cell.angle_alpha   90.00
_cell.angle_beta   90.00
_cell.angle_gamma   90.00
#
_symmetry.space_group_name_H-M   'P 1'
#
loop_
_entity.id
_entity.type
_entity.pdbx_description
1 polymer ?
#
loop_
_entity_poly.entity_id
_entity_poly.type
_entity_poly.pdbx_seq_one_letter_code
_entity_poly.pdbx_strand_id
1 'polypeptide(L)' 'MSAFLADTVDVLRRTPTVVSALLAGIPDTWTDTPDVAGGWQPRDVVGHLISAEIDDWIPRAERILE' A
#
# COMPACT_ATOMS: atom_id res chain seq x y z
N MET A 1 -20.42 -6.18 14.38
CA MET A 1 -19.64 -5.02 13.92
C MET A 1 -18.16 -5.13 14.31
N SER A 2 -17.84 -5.46 15.57
CA SER A 2 -16.44 -5.64 16.04
C SER A 2 -15.64 -6.71 15.27
N ALA A 3 -16.22 -7.88 14.98
CA ALA A 3 -15.54 -8.94 14.22
C ALA A 3 -15.12 -8.50 12.81
N PHE A 4 -16.00 -7.84 12.06
CA PHE A 4 -15.69 -7.36 10.71
C PHE A 4 -14.54 -6.35 10.69
N LEU A 5 -14.49 -5.43 11.66
CA LEU A 5 -13.37 -4.48 11.77
C LEU A 5 -12.06 -5.18 12.12
N ALA A 6 -12.09 -6.14 13.06
CA ALA A 6 -10.91 -6.93 13.41
C ALA A 6 -10.39 -7.73 12.20
N ASP A 7 -11.29 -8.44 11.50
CA ASP A 7 -10.95 -9.21 10.29
C ASP A 7 -10.40 -8.31 9.18
N THR A 8 -10.96 -7.11 9.01
CA THR A 8 -10.49 -6.14 8.02
C THR A 8 -9.08 -5.65 8.36
N VAL A 9 -8.81 -5.30 9.61
CA VAL A 9 -7.46 -4.90 10.08
C VAL A 9 -6.47 -6.05 9.88
N ASP A 10 -6.87 -7.28 10.17
CA ASP A 10 -6.04 -8.48 10.00
C ASP A 10 -5.69 -8.77 8.54
N VAL A 11 -6.56 -8.39 7.60
CA VAL A 11 -6.27 -8.44 6.16
C VAL A 11 -5.32 -7.30 5.77
N LEU A 12 -5.64 -6.05 6.12
CA LEU A 12 -4.88 -4.87 5.72
C LEU A 12 -3.44 -4.89 6.24
N ARG A 13 -3.21 -5.37 7.48
CA ARG A 13 -1.86 -5.45 8.06
C ARG A 13 -0.88 -6.34 7.29
N ARG A 14 -1.38 -7.21 6.40
CA ARG A 14 -0.54 -8.14 5.62
C ARG A 14 0.14 -7.43 4.44
N THR A 15 -0.45 -6.35 3.94
CA THR A 15 0.00 -5.68 2.72
C THR A 15 1.48 -5.28 2.75
N PRO A 16 2.02 -4.63 3.80
CA PRO A 16 3.43 -4.24 3.81
C PRO A 16 4.38 -5.45 3.78
N THR A 17 4.01 -6.54 4.46
CA THR A 17 4.81 -7.77 4.49
C THR A 17 4.83 -8.46 3.13
N VAL A 18 3.68 -8.57 2.47
CA VAL A 18 3.57 -9.20 1.15
C VAL A 18 4.31 -8.37 0.10
N VAL A 19 4.12 -7.05 0.09
CA VAL A 19 4.82 -6.15 -0.85
C VAL A 19 6.33 -6.20 -0.64
N SER A 20 6.79 -6.20 0.62
CA SER A 20 8.22 -6.35 0.94
C SER A 20 8.77 -7.71 0.48
N ALA A 21 8.05 -8.81 0.72
CA ALA A 21 8.48 -10.13 0.28
C ALA A 21 8.57 -10.27 -1.25
N LEU A 22 7.73 -9.54 -1.99
CA LEU A 22 7.75 -9.54 -3.45
C LEU A 22 8.86 -8.65 -4.05
N LEU A 23 9.13 -7.50 -3.43
CA LEU A 23 9.94 -6.44 -4.05
C LEU A 23 11.30 -6.18 -3.38
N ALA A 24 11.54 -6.64 -2.16
CA ALA A 24 12.80 -6.41 -1.48
C ALA A 24 13.90 -7.34 -2.01
N GLY A 25 15.07 -6.76 -2.32
CA GLY A 25 16.27 -7.53 -2.70
C GLY A 25 16.25 -8.12 -4.12
N ILE A 26 15.23 -7.81 -4.93
CA ILE A 26 15.19 -8.18 -6.36
C ILE A 26 15.95 -7.14 -7.20
N PRO A 27 16.35 -7.47 -8.45
CA PRO A 27 17.02 -6.52 -9.32
C PRO A 27 16.20 -5.26 -9.60
N ASP A 28 16.86 -4.10 -9.66
CA ASP A 28 16.22 -2.80 -9.85
C ASP A 28 15.33 -2.75 -11.09
N THR A 29 15.68 -3.47 -12.17
CA THR A 29 14.87 -3.56 -13.40
C THR A 29 13.43 -3.97 -13.12
N TRP A 30 13.18 -4.82 -12.13
CA TRP A 30 11.82 -5.21 -11.74
C TRP A 30 11.05 -4.12 -11.01
N THR A 31 11.76 -3.18 -10.38
CA THR A 31 11.16 -2.07 -9.64
C THR A 31 11.13 -0.76 -10.44
N ASP A 32 11.89 -0.68 -11.54
CA ASP A 32 12.02 0.47 -12.46
C ASP A 32 11.22 0.32 -13.76
N THR A 33 10.72 -0.87 -14.08
CA THR A 33 10.00 -1.09 -15.35
C THR A 33 8.51 -0.88 -15.17
N PRO A 34 7.88 0.09 -15.86
CA PRO A 34 6.43 0.25 -15.85
C PRO A 34 5.75 -0.80 -16.74
N ASP A 35 4.50 -1.15 -16.42
CA ASP A 35 3.70 -2.11 -17.21
C ASP A 35 3.31 -1.54 -18.60
N VAL A 36 3.15 -0.21 -18.69
CA VAL A 36 2.87 0.50 -19.93
C VAL A 36 3.76 1.74 -20.06
N ALA A 37 4.00 2.18 -21.29
CA ALA A 37 4.79 3.39 -21.54
C ALA A 37 4.16 4.62 -20.85
N GLY A 38 4.92 5.29 -19.99
CA GLY A 38 4.45 6.42 -19.19
C GLY A 38 3.58 6.04 -17.98
N GLY A 39 3.39 4.74 -17.72
CA GLY A 39 2.72 4.23 -16.53
C GLY A 39 3.61 4.26 -15.29
N TRP A 40 3.04 3.84 -14.16
CA TRP A 40 3.76 3.71 -12.90
C TRP A 40 4.68 2.50 -12.89
N GLN A 41 5.86 2.70 -12.32
CA GLN A 41 6.77 1.64 -11.94
C GLN A 41 6.30 1.00 -10.61
N PRO A 42 6.67 -0.25 -10.30
CA PRO A 42 6.31 -0.86 -9.02
C PRO A 42 6.73 -0.03 -7.80
N ARG A 43 7.86 0.69 -7.85
CA ARG A 43 8.26 1.63 -6.78
C ARG A 43 7.31 2.82 -6.63
N ASP A 44 6.74 3.32 -7.73
CA ASP A 44 5.75 4.41 -7.71
C ASP A 44 4.45 3.93 -7.06
N VAL A 45 4.03 2.69 -7.36
CA VAL A 45 2.86 2.06 -6.73
C VAL A 45 3.08 1.94 -5.22
N VAL A 46 4.25 1.47 -4.76
CA VAL A 46 4.56 1.41 -3.33
C VAL A 46 4.58 2.80 -2.69
N GLY A 47 5.17 3.79 -3.35
CA GLY A 47 5.14 5.19 -2.91
C GLY A 47 3.72 5.72 -2.76
N HIS A 48 2.85 5.42 -3.73
CA HIS A 48 1.44 5.79 -3.68
C HIS A 48 0.69 5.15 -2.51
N LEU A 49 0.93 3.86 -2.22
CA LEU A 49 0.33 3.19 -1.06
C LEU A 49 0.74 3.90 0.24
N ILE A 50 2.00 4.29 0.39
CA ILE A 50 2.49 5.03 1.56
C ILE A 50 1.79 6.39 1.67
N SER A 51 1.72 7.16 0.57
CA SER A 51 1.00 8.44 0.56
C SER A 51 -0.48 8.28 0.93
N ALA A 52 -1.15 7.21 0.49
CA ALA A 52 -2.54 6.97 0.82
C ALA A 52 -2.76 6.71 2.32
N GLU A 53 -1.84 6.00 2.99
CA GLU A 53 -1.89 5.81 4.45
C GLU A 53 -1.69 7.12 5.22
N ILE A 54 -0.78 7.99 4.75
CA ILE A 54 -0.43 9.25 5.43
C ILE A 54 -1.49 10.33 5.20
N ASP A 55 -1.97 10.47 3.98
CA ASP A 55 -2.74 11.65 3.55
C ASP A 55 -4.22 11.36 3.24
N ASP A 56 -4.62 10.09 3.04
CA ASP A 56 -5.98 9.73 2.65
C ASP A 56 -6.74 9.01 3.77
N TRP A 57 -6.40 7.76 4.07
CA TRP A 57 -7.29 6.87 4.83
C TRP A 57 -7.40 7.23 6.32
N ILE A 58 -6.26 7.29 7.02
CA ILE A 58 -6.25 7.58 8.45
C ILE A 58 -6.75 9.00 8.73
N PRO A 59 -6.27 10.05 8.03
CA PRO A 59 -6.78 11.41 8.26
C PRO A 59 -8.28 11.54 8.02
N ARG A 60 -8.84 10.86 7.00
CA ARG A 60 -10.29 10.89 6.75
C ARG A 60 -11.06 10.12 7.81
N ALA A 61 -10.55 8.98 8.27
CA ALA A 61 -11.18 8.23 9.35
C ALA A 61 -11.22 9.03 10.66
N GLU A 62 -10.12 9.68 11.03
CA GLU A 62 -10.05 10.59 12.18
C GLU A 62 -11.06 11.73 12.05
N ARG A 63 -11.10 12.38 10.88
CA ARG A 63 -12.06 13.47 10.60
C ARG A 63 -13.54 13.06 10.66
N ILE A 64 -13.86 11.79 10.40
CA ILE A 64 -15.22 11.27 10.52
C ILE A 64 -15.59 10.99 12.00
N LEU A 65 -14.60 10.68 12.83
CA LEU A 65 -14.80 10.34 14.24
C LEU A 65 -14.81 11.55 15.18
N GLU A 66 -14.31 12.70 14.71
CA GLU A 66 -14.48 14.03 15.34
C GLU A 66 -15.94 14.51 15.31
#